data_AF-A0A1M5TWG2-F1
#
_entry.id   AF-A0A1M5TWG2-F1
#
_cell.length_a   1.000
_cell.length_b   1.000
_cell.length_c   1.000
_cell.angle_alpha   90.00
_cell.angle_beta   90.00
_cell.angle_gamma   90.00
#
_symmetry.space_group_name_H-M   'P 1'
#
loop_
_entity.id
_entity.type
_entity.pdbx_description
1 polymer ?
#
loop_
_entity_poly.entity_id
_entity_poly.type
_entity_poly.pdbx_seq_one_letter_code
_entity_poly.pdbx_strand_id
1 'polypeptide(L)'
;MAKTNPDTEQESLYSNLDKMSTNELLSNINNEDKKVADIVEKQIPNIEKLVDSIVSKMKLGGRLFYIGAGTSGRIGILDASECPPTFGVPDNWIIGIIAGGDSAIRKAVENAEDDIDQAWRDLSAYDISRFNFFTKKAI
;
A
#
# COMPACT_ATOMS: atom_id res chain seq x y z
N MET A 1 -21.52 -16.87 -12.99
CA MET A 1 -20.12 -17.25 -13.32
C MET A 1 -19.51 -17.80 -12.06
N ALA A 2 -18.86 -18.98 -12.11
CA ALA A 2 -18.15 -19.51 -10.95
C ALA A 2 -17.10 -18.48 -10.51
N LYS A 3 -17.14 -18.06 -9.24
CA LYS A 3 -16.10 -17.19 -8.69
C LYS A 3 -14.80 -17.99 -8.69
N THR A 4 -13.91 -17.71 -9.63
CA THR A 4 -12.50 -18.08 -9.52
C THR A 4 -11.91 -17.28 -8.37
N ASN A 5 -11.05 -17.91 -7.56
CA ASN A 5 -10.34 -17.20 -6.48
C ASN A 5 -9.54 -16.02 -7.07
N PRO A 6 -9.42 -14.90 -6.34
CA PRO A 6 -8.49 -13.84 -6.69
C PRO A 6 -7.08 -14.40 -6.87
N ASP A 7 -6.27 -13.78 -7.75
CA ASP A 7 -4.88 -14.23 -7.99
C ASP A 7 -4.04 -14.32 -6.72
N THR A 8 -4.33 -13.48 -5.70
CA THR A 8 -3.66 -13.50 -4.39
C THR A 8 -3.99 -14.73 -3.54
N GLU A 9 -5.10 -15.41 -3.82
CA GLU A 9 -5.61 -16.59 -3.09
C GLU A 9 -5.47 -17.88 -3.92
N GLN A 10 -4.71 -17.83 -5.02
CA GLN A 10 -4.39 -19.01 -5.82
C GLN A 10 -3.23 -19.79 -5.19
N GLU A 11 -3.18 -21.10 -5.48
CA GLU A 11 -2.07 -21.94 -5.04
C GLU A 11 -0.74 -21.46 -5.66
N SER A 12 0.33 -21.66 -4.90
CA SER A 12 1.69 -21.37 -5.36
C SER A 12 2.05 -22.19 -6.60
N LEU A 13 2.87 -21.61 -7.48
CA LEU A 13 3.48 -22.32 -8.61
C LEU A 13 4.46 -23.43 -8.16
N TYR A 14 4.82 -23.44 -6.88
CA TYR A 14 5.73 -24.39 -6.26
C TYR A 14 4.96 -25.29 -5.29
N SER A 15 5.25 -26.59 -5.32
CA SER A 15 4.66 -27.59 -4.42
C SER A 15 5.73 -28.21 -3.51
N ASN A 16 5.32 -28.80 -2.39
CA ASN A 16 6.22 -29.48 -1.44
C ASN A 16 7.36 -28.58 -0.92
N LEU A 17 7.07 -27.31 -0.62
CA LEU A 17 8.06 -26.35 -0.13
C LEU A 17 8.81 -26.86 1.12
N ASP A 18 8.11 -27.62 1.98
CA ASP A 18 8.65 -28.26 3.19
C ASP A 18 9.73 -29.31 2.92
N LYS A 19 9.81 -29.84 1.69
CA LYS A 19 10.79 -30.85 1.27
C LYS A 19 11.95 -30.26 0.49
N MET A 20 11.88 -28.98 0.12
CA MET A 20 12.94 -28.30 -0.62
C MET A 20 14.13 -28.01 0.30
N SER A 21 15.33 -28.05 -0.25
CA SER A 21 16.51 -27.50 0.41
C SER A 21 16.39 -25.98 0.56
N THR A 22 17.14 -25.42 1.51
CA THR A 22 17.20 -23.95 1.69
C THR A 22 17.63 -23.23 0.41
N ASN A 23 18.54 -23.82 -0.38
CA ASN A 23 18.98 -23.21 -1.64
C ASN A 23 17.86 -23.15 -2.69
N GLU A 24 17.06 -24.20 -2.80
CA GLU A 24 15.90 -24.23 -3.70
C GLU A 24 14.86 -23.20 -3.28
N LEU A 25 14.54 -23.12 -1.97
CA LEU A 25 13.60 -22.13 -1.44
C LEU A 25 14.03 -20.70 -1.77
N LEU A 26 15.29 -20.34 -1.47
CA LEU A 26 15.81 -19.00 -1.73
C LEU A 26 15.86 -18.68 -3.24
N SER A 27 16.22 -19.67 -4.06
CA SER A 27 16.25 -19.51 -5.52
C SER A 27 14.84 -19.28 -6.09
N ASN A 28 13.85 -20.02 -5.58
CA ASN A 28 12.45 -19.89 -6.00
C ASN A 28 11.84 -18.56 -5.57
N ILE A 29 12.07 -18.10 -4.34
CA ILE A 29 11.65 -16.76 -3.88
C ILE A 29 12.21 -15.67 -4.79
N ASN A 30 13.53 -15.71 -5.04
CA ASN A 30 14.18 -14.74 -5.91
C ASN A 30 13.68 -14.80 -7.37
N ASN A 31 13.24 -15.96 -7.85
CA ASN A 31 12.64 -16.08 -9.18
C ASN A 31 11.24 -15.45 -9.25
N GLU A 32 10.46 -15.49 -8.16
CA GLU A 32 9.20 -14.74 -8.07
C GLU A 32 9.46 -13.23 -7.97
N ASP A 33 10.41 -12.80 -7.16
CA ASP A 33 10.75 -11.38 -6.97
C ASP A 33 11.15 -10.69 -8.28
N LYS A 34 11.88 -11.39 -9.16
CA LYS A 34 12.26 -10.87 -10.49
C LYS A 34 11.06 -10.48 -11.35
N LYS A 35 9.89 -11.12 -11.17
CA LYS A 35 8.69 -10.82 -11.96
C LYS A 35 8.08 -9.47 -11.63
N VAL A 36 8.38 -8.92 -10.45
CA VAL A 36 7.77 -7.67 -9.96
C VAL A 36 8.13 -6.50 -10.87
N ALA A 37 9.41 -6.36 -11.24
CA ALA A 37 9.88 -5.23 -12.06
C ALA A 37 9.18 -5.20 -13.43
N ASP A 38 9.09 -6.34 -14.11
CA ASP A 38 8.43 -6.46 -15.41
C ASP A 38 6.94 -6.11 -15.36
N ILE A 39 6.27 -6.42 -14.24
CA ILE A 39 4.86 -6.07 -14.04
C ILE A 39 4.71 -4.57 -13.76
N VAL A 40 5.60 -3.99 -12.93
CA VAL A 40 5.62 -2.56 -12.65
C VAL A 40 5.85 -1.75 -13.93
N GLU A 41 6.75 -2.20 -14.81
CA GLU A 41 7.00 -1.57 -16.11
C GLU A 41 5.72 -1.47 -16.93
N LYS A 42 4.93 -2.55 -17.00
CA LYS A 42 3.64 -2.56 -17.70
C LYS A 42 2.60 -1.62 -17.08
N GLN A 43 2.76 -1.25 -15.81
CA GLN A 43 1.88 -0.31 -15.11
C GLN A 43 2.33 1.15 -15.18
N ILE A 44 3.50 1.45 -15.77
CA ILE A 44 4.00 2.84 -15.91
C ILE A 44 2.93 3.80 -16.47
N PRO A 45 2.14 3.47 -17.51
CA PRO A 45 1.11 4.38 -18.03
C PRO A 45 -0.03 4.70 -17.04
N ASN A 46 -0.30 3.80 -16.10
CA ASN A 46 -1.29 4.02 -15.04
C ASN A 46 -0.69 4.80 -13.88
N ILE A 47 0.58 4.51 -13.53
CA ILE A 47 1.34 5.25 -12.52
C ILE A 47 1.53 6.71 -12.97
N GLU A 48 1.82 6.97 -14.24
CA GLU A 48 1.93 8.32 -14.82
C GLU A 48 0.64 9.13 -14.58
N LYS A 49 -0.51 8.59 -14.96
CA LYS A 49 -1.82 9.24 -14.74
C LYS A 49 -2.11 9.50 -13.26
N LEU A 50 -1.70 8.57 -12.40
CA LEU A 50 -1.83 8.71 -10.95
C LEU A 50 -0.97 9.87 -10.45
N VAL A 51 0.31 9.92 -10.84
CA VAL A 51 1.25 10.98 -10.48
C VAL A 51 0.74 12.34 -10.95
N ASP A 52 0.32 12.47 -12.22
CA ASP A 52 -0.22 13.73 -12.76
C ASP A 52 -1.43 14.23 -11.98
N SER A 53 -2.31 13.32 -11.58
CA SER A 53 -3.50 13.64 -10.78
C SER A 53 -3.12 14.11 -9.37
N ILE A 54 -2.14 13.47 -8.74
CA ILE A 54 -1.61 13.85 -7.42
C ILE A 54 -0.95 15.22 -7.50
N VAL A 55 -0.05 15.43 -8.46
CA VAL A 55 0.69 16.70 -8.63
C VAL A 55 -0.28 17.85 -8.88
N SER A 56 -1.29 17.66 -9.75
CA SER A 56 -2.29 18.69 -10.03
C SER A 56 -3.07 19.12 -8.79
N LYS A 57 -3.40 18.16 -7.92
CA LYS A 57 -4.10 18.39 -6.66
C LYS A 57 -3.22 19.06 -5.59
N MET A 58 -1.97 18.61 -5.44
CA MET A 58 -1.03 19.18 -4.48
C MET A 58 -0.66 20.63 -4.83
N LYS A 59 -0.57 20.98 -6.12
CA LYS A 59 -0.41 22.38 -6.58
C LYS A 59 -1.54 23.31 -6.13
N LEU A 60 -2.72 22.77 -5.82
CA LEU A 60 -3.88 23.52 -5.31
C LEU A 60 -3.94 23.51 -3.77
N GLY A 61 -2.85 23.12 -3.09
CA GLY A 61 -2.80 23.01 -1.62
C GLY A 61 -3.36 21.69 -1.08
N GLY A 62 -3.56 20.70 -1.95
CA GLY A 62 -3.94 19.34 -1.55
C GLY A 62 -2.81 18.56 -0.89
N ARG A 63 -3.18 17.49 -0.19
CA ARG A 63 -2.27 16.51 0.43
C ARG A 63 -2.52 15.11 -0.13
N LEU A 64 -1.53 14.23 -0.04
CA LEU A 64 -1.62 12.81 -0.40
C LEU A 64 -1.83 11.95 0.85
N PHE A 65 -2.81 11.07 0.81
CA PHE A 65 -3.10 10.12 1.88
C PHE A 65 -2.97 8.68 1.40
N TYR A 66 -2.08 7.91 2.02
CA TYR A 66 -2.04 6.46 1.92
C TYR A 66 -2.94 5.84 2.98
N ILE A 67 -3.92 5.04 2.58
CA ILE A 67 -4.84 4.37 3.51
C ILE A 67 -4.77 2.86 3.28
N GLY A 68 -4.46 2.10 4.32
CA GLY A 68 -4.44 0.64 4.23
C GLY A 68 -4.37 -0.08 5.58
N ALA A 69 -4.46 -1.41 5.55
CA ALA A 69 -4.29 -2.26 6.72
C ALA A 69 -3.02 -3.12 6.58
N GLY A 70 -2.57 -3.70 7.69
CA GLY A 70 -1.45 -4.65 7.74
C GLY A 70 -0.20 -4.15 7.02
N THR A 71 0.41 -5.01 6.20
CA THR A 71 1.62 -4.68 5.41
C THR A 71 1.43 -3.47 4.51
N SER A 72 0.24 -3.32 3.91
CA SER A 72 -0.03 -2.23 2.96
C SER A 72 -0.08 -0.87 3.66
N GLY A 73 -0.71 -0.80 4.84
CA GLY A 73 -0.68 0.40 5.67
C GLY A 73 0.73 0.75 6.15
N ARG A 74 1.53 -0.26 6.54
CA ARG A 74 2.93 -0.05 6.96
C ARG A 74 3.81 0.49 5.83
N ILE A 75 3.64 0.01 4.59
CA ILE A 75 4.36 0.55 3.42
C ILE A 75 3.95 2.02 3.17
N GLY A 76 2.67 2.36 3.30
CA GLY A 76 2.21 3.74 3.17
C GLY A 76 2.80 4.67 4.24
N ILE A 77 2.90 4.21 5.49
CA ILE A 77 3.58 4.96 6.56
C ILE A 77 5.07 5.11 6.28
N LEU A 78 5.74 4.05 5.82
CA LEU A 78 7.15 4.09 5.46
C LEU A 78 7.42 5.17 4.41
N ASP A 79 6.70 5.14 3.28
CA ASP A 79 6.88 6.11 2.19
C ASP A 79 6.63 7.56 2.66
N ALA A 80 5.52 7.77 3.38
CA ALA A 80 5.17 9.09 3.93
C ALA A 80 6.27 9.64 4.85
N SER A 81 6.85 8.79 5.72
CA SER A 81 7.85 9.20 6.70
C SER A 81 9.20 9.60 6.10
N GLU A 82 9.53 9.10 4.90
CA GLU A 82 10.78 9.42 4.21
C GLU A 82 10.70 10.72 3.41
N CYS A 83 9.49 11.23 3.14
CA CYS A 83 9.31 12.40 2.29
C CYS A 83 9.87 13.71 2.91
N PRO A 84 9.60 14.05 4.18
CA PRO A 84 10.16 15.24 4.81
C PRO A 84 11.69 15.30 4.81
N PRO A 85 12.44 14.28 5.27
CA PRO A 85 13.90 14.34 5.25
C PRO A 85 14.50 14.25 3.84
N THR A 86 13.83 13.59 2.89
CA THR A 86 14.35 13.43 1.51
C THR A 86 14.13 14.68 0.66
N PHE A 87 12.95 15.29 0.75
CA PHE A 87 12.53 16.38 -0.14
C PHE A 87 12.39 17.74 0.56
N GLY A 88 12.58 17.81 1.88
CA GLY A 88 12.44 19.05 2.65
C GLY A 88 11.00 19.57 2.72
N VAL A 89 10.02 18.68 2.57
CA VAL A 89 8.59 19.01 2.58
C VAL A 89 8.00 18.92 3.99
N PRO A 90 6.89 19.61 4.30
CA PRO A 90 6.20 19.46 5.58
C PRO A 90 5.69 18.04 5.84
N ASP A 91 5.69 17.61 7.11
CA ASP A 91 5.22 16.29 7.56
C ASP A 91 3.75 15.99 7.22
N ASN A 92 2.97 17.03 6.91
CA ASN A 92 1.55 16.91 6.61
C ASN A 92 1.23 16.89 5.10
N TRP A 93 2.22 16.89 4.22
CA TRP A 93 1.98 16.81 2.77
C TRP A 93 1.59 15.41 2.30
N ILE A 94 2.22 14.40 2.89
CA ILE A 94 2.02 12.98 2.57
C ILE A 94 1.79 12.25 3.89
N ILE A 95 0.64 11.58 4.02
CA ILE A 95 0.16 11.05 5.29
C ILE A 95 -0.17 9.57 5.13
N GLY A 96 0.43 8.70 5.95
CA GLY A 96 0.07 7.30 6.04
C GLY A 96 -0.94 7.03 7.15
N ILE A 97 -2.08 6.44 6.81
CA ILE A 97 -3.13 6.01 7.75
C ILE A 97 -3.21 4.48 7.71
N ILE A 98 -3.02 3.86 8.87
CA ILE A 98 -3.11 2.41 9.06
C ILE A 98 -4.34 2.04 9.88
N ALA A 99 -5.12 1.07 9.39
CA ALA A 99 -6.23 0.50 10.14
C ALA A 99 -5.73 -0.09 11.48
N GLY A 100 -6.40 0.22 12.58
CA GLY A 100 -5.96 -0.11 13.94
C GLY A 100 -4.99 0.89 14.58
N GLY A 101 -4.68 1.99 13.87
CA GLY A 101 -3.86 3.10 14.37
C GLY A 101 -2.40 2.72 14.65
N ASP A 102 -1.67 3.55 15.39
CA ASP A 102 -0.24 3.39 15.66
C ASP A 102 0.15 2.01 16.23
N SER A 103 -0.74 1.39 16.98
CA SER A 103 -0.52 0.03 17.52
C SER A 103 -0.31 -1.00 16.40
N ALA A 104 -0.99 -0.82 15.26
CA ALA A 104 -0.94 -1.68 14.09
C ALA A 104 0.40 -1.64 13.35
N ILE A 105 1.21 -0.60 13.60
CA ILE A 105 2.57 -0.48 13.04
C ILE A 105 3.44 -1.63 13.55
N ARG A 106 3.33 -1.98 14.83
CA ARG A 106 4.21 -2.98 15.48
C ARG A 106 3.56 -4.35 15.66
N LYS A 107 2.24 -4.40 15.82
CA LYS A 107 1.49 -5.64 16.06
C LYS A 107 0.33 -5.73 15.10
N ALA A 108 0.00 -6.94 14.62
CA ALA A 108 -1.24 -7.10 13.86
C ALA A 108 -2.44 -6.83 14.77
N VAL A 109 -3.45 -6.16 14.23
CA VAL A 109 -4.74 -5.94 14.90
C VAL A 109 -5.78 -6.69 14.08
N GLU A 110 -6.32 -7.76 14.64
CA GLU A 110 -7.34 -8.57 13.97
C GLU A 110 -8.59 -7.75 13.67
N ASN A 111 -9.21 -7.99 12.52
CA ASN A 111 -10.45 -7.38 12.04
C ASN A 111 -10.41 -5.84 11.88
N ALA A 112 -9.23 -5.21 11.98
CA ALA A 112 -9.10 -3.76 11.75
C ALA A 112 -9.44 -3.37 10.31
N GLU A 113 -9.23 -4.28 9.35
CA GLU A 113 -9.55 -4.07 7.94
C GLU A 113 -11.03 -4.19 7.59
N ASP A 114 -11.83 -4.81 8.45
CA ASP A 114 -13.26 -5.06 8.23
C ASP A 114 -14.16 -3.89 8.64
N ASP A 115 -13.61 -2.91 9.39
CA ASP A 115 -14.36 -1.73 9.82
C ASP A 115 -14.45 -0.69 8.70
N ILE A 116 -15.58 -0.71 7.99
CA ILE A 116 -15.85 0.17 6.85
C ILE A 116 -15.91 1.66 7.20
N ASP A 117 -16.16 2.01 8.47
CA ASP A 117 -16.30 3.39 8.94
C ASP A 117 -15.02 3.93 9.58
N GLN A 118 -14.07 3.06 9.92
CA GLN A 118 -12.84 3.47 10.62
C GLN A 118 -12.01 4.44 9.78
N ALA A 119 -11.87 4.19 8.48
CA ALA A 119 -11.12 5.09 7.60
C ALA A 119 -11.70 6.52 7.59
N TRP A 120 -13.03 6.66 7.63
CA TRP A 120 -13.67 7.98 7.71
C TRP A 120 -13.42 8.68 9.04
N ARG A 121 -13.47 7.92 10.14
CA ARG A 121 -13.14 8.44 11.47
C ARG A 121 -11.68 8.90 11.54
N ASP A 122 -10.75 8.12 11.00
CA ASP A 122 -9.33 8.49 10.97
C ASP A 122 -9.08 9.75 10.13
N LEU A 123 -9.77 9.86 8.99
CA LEU A 123 -9.67 11.04 8.12
C LEU A 123 -10.26 12.31 8.73
N SER A 124 -11.22 12.20 9.66
CA SER A 124 -11.86 13.36 10.28
C SER A 124 -10.89 14.24 11.08
N ALA A 125 -9.78 13.67 11.55
CA ALA A 125 -8.73 14.39 12.27
C ALA A 125 -7.88 15.31 11.38
N TYR A 126 -8.03 15.25 10.05
CA TYR A 126 -7.11 15.88 9.11
C TYR A 126 -7.68 17.06 8.35
N ASP A 127 -8.89 17.56 8.64
CA ASP A 127 -9.54 18.66 7.89
C ASP A 127 -9.46 18.44 6.36
N ILE A 128 -10.02 17.31 5.91
CA ILE A 128 -9.90 16.92 4.51
C ILE A 128 -10.59 17.92 3.56
N SER A 129 -9.98 18.17 2.41
CA SER A 129 -10.51 19.05 1.37
C SER A 129 -10.68 18.31 0.04
N ARG A 130 -11.42 18.91 -0.89
CA ARG A 130 -11.60 18.38 -2.26
C ARG A 130 -10.30 18.25 -3.05
N PHE A 131 -9.25 18.96 -2.64
CA PHE A 131 -7.94 18.92 -3.27
C PHE A 131 -7.06 17.80 -2.72
N ASN A 132 -7.47 17.10 -1.67
CA ASN A 132 -6.72 15.94 -1.21
C ASN A 132 -6.84 14.77 -2.21
N PHE A 133 -5.77 13.98 -2.29
CA PHE A 133 -5.73 12.73 -3.03
C PHE A 133 -5.64 11.56 -2.03
N PHE A 134 -6.43 10.52 -2.28
CA PHE A 134 -6.47 9.33 -1.44
C PHE A 134 -6.12 8.12 -2.28
N THR A 135 -5.09 7.39 -1.89
CA THR A 135 -4.82 6.04 -2.40
C THR A 135 -5.28 5.05 -1.34
N LYS A 136 -6.15 4.13 -1.72
CA LYS A 136 -6.63 3.06 -0.86
C LYS A 136 -6.18 1.73 -1.44
N LYS A 137 -5.60 0.85 -0.62
CA LYS A 137 -5.66 -0.57 -0.91
C LYS A 137 -6.91 -1.13 -0.24
N ALA A 138 -7.93 -1.42 -1.04
CA ALA A 138 -9.06 -2.22 -0.59
C ALA A 138 -8.61 -3.68 -0.53
N ILE A 139 -8.90 -4.33 0.59
CA ILE A 139 -8.93 -5.79 0.71
C ILE A 139 -10.33 -6.22 0.29
#